data_AF-A0A662A372-F1
#
_entry.id   AF-A0A662A372-F1
#
_cell.length_a   1.000
_cell.length_b   1.000
_cell.length_c   1.000
_cell.angle_alpha   90.00
_cell.angle_beta   90.00
_cell.angle_gamma   90.00
#
_symmetry.space_group_name_H-M   'P 1'
#
loop_
_entity.id
_entity.type
_entity.pdbx_description
1 polymer ?
#
loop_
_entity_poly.entity_id
_entity_poly.type
_entity_poly.pdbx_seq_one_letter_code
_entity_poly.pdbx_strand_id
1 'polypeptide(L)'
;EQDADLVLFIHRPEYYGIDVDEEGNSLKGVAEIIVAKHRNGPTGDINLKFVREFAKFVDMDDTLAMVDDDENGFTISSKMNKEAEGLTNNDIRTNNGFDGPAPF
;
A
#
# COMPACT_ATOMS: atom_id res chain seq x y z
N GLU A 1 31.84 6.65 -16.32
CA GLU A 1 31.49 6.16 -14.96
C GLU A 1 32.43 6.62 -13.84
N GLN A 2 33.67 7.03 -14.11
CA GLN A 2 34.67 7.27 -13.04
C GLN A 2 34.40 8.50 -12.14
N ASP A 3 33.59 9.46 -12.58
CA ASP A 3 33.42 10.75 -11.88
C ASP A 3 32.22 10.81 -10.92
N ALA A 4 31.37 9.79 -10.88
CA ALA A 4 30.19 9.79 -10.00
C ALA A 4 30.60 9.65 -8.53
N ASP A 5 30.00 10.49 -7.67
CA ASP A 5 30.17 10.40 -6.21
C ASP A 5 29.25 9.36 -5.58
N LEU A 6 28.10 9.11 -6.21
CA LEU A 6 27.08 8.13 -5.82
C LEU A 6 26.62 7.34 -7.05
N VAL A 7 26.56 6.01 -6.94
CA VAL A 7 26.00 5.12 -7.97
C VAL A 7 24.99 4.22 -7.29
N LEU A 8 23.74 4.26 -7.77
CA LEU A 8 22.66 3.42 -7.28
C LEU A 8 22.12 2.52 -8.39
N PHE A 9 21.77 1.29 -8.02
CA PHE A 9 20.97 0.41 -8.85
C PHE A 9 19.58 0.24 -8.22
N ILE A 10 18.57 0.11 -9.07
CA ILE A 10 17.20 -0.17 -8.67
C ILE A 10 16.87 -1.57 -9.17
N HIS A 11 16.56 -2.47 -8.25
CA HIS A 11 16.15 -3.83 -8.53
C HIS A 11 14.71 -4.04 -8.05
N ARG A 12 13.85 -4.56 -8.94
CA ARG A 12 12.43 -4.83 -8.66
C ARG A 12 12.13 -6.30 -8.99
N PRO A 13 12.10 -7.20 -8.00
CA PRO A 13 11.85 -8.63 -8.20
C PRO A 13 10.53 -8.91 -8.94
N GLU A 14 9.48 -8.16 -8.61
CA GLU A 14 8.15 -8.26 -9.24
C GLU A 14 8.19 -8.04 -10.77
N TYR A 15 9.12 -7.21 -11.27
CA TYR A 15 9.25 -6.96 -12.71
C TYR A 15 9.75 -8.20 -13.46
N TYR A 16 10.48 -9.07 -12.76
CA TYR A 16 11.03 -10.31 -13.29
C TYR A 16 10.17 -11.54 -12.95
N GLY A 17 8.99 -11.36 -12.34
CA GLY A 17 8.09 -12.44 -11.94
C GLY A 17 8.54 -13.20 -10.69
N ILE A 18 9.37 -12.58 -9.86
CA ILE A 18 9.80 -13.12 -8.57
C ILE A 18 8.91 -12.49 -7.50
N ASP A 19 7.81 -13.17 -7.18
CA ASP A 19 6.77 -12.63 -6.29
C ASP A 19 6.94 -13.08 -4.83
N VAL A 20 7.81 -14.06 -4.58
CA VAL A 20 7.98 -14.67 -3.25
C VAL A 20 9.47 -14.83 -2.95
N ASP A 21 9.89 -14.51 -1.73
CA ASP A 21 11.24 -14.77 -1.26
C ASP A 21 11.43 -16.24 -0.82
N GLU A 22 12.65 -16.60 -0.42
CA GLU A 22 12.99 -17.94 0.08
C GLU A 22 12.26 -18.31 1.39
N GLU A 23 11.75 -17.31 2.11
CA GLU A 23 11.06 -17.43 3.39
C GLU A 23 9.52 -17.44 3.26
N GLY A 24 8.99 -17.27 2.04
CA GLY A 24 7.56 -17.27 1.74
C GLY A 24 6.88 -15.90 1.82
N ASN A 25 7.62 -14.81 1.98
CA ASN A 25 7.07 -13.45 2.03
C ASN A 25 6.83 -12.91 0.62
N SER A 26 5.76 -12.12 0.47
CA SER A 26 5.42 -11.46 -0.79
C SER A 26 6.42 -10.34 -1.10
N LEU A 27 7.09 -10.42 -2.25
CA LEU A 27 7.97 -9.37 -2.80
C LEU A 27 7.21 -8.37 -3.70
N LYS A 28 5.88 -8.50 -3.77
CA LYS A 28 5.04 -7.59 -4.56
C LYS A 28 5.17 -6.16 -4.06
N GLY A 29 5.45 -5.24 -4.98
CA GLY A 29 5.69 -3.83 -4.66
C GLY A 29 6.98 -3.58 -3.87
N VAL A 30 7.88 -4.55 -3.71
CA VAL A 30 9.19 -4.33 -3.09
C VAL A 30 10.19 -3.89 -4.15
N ALA A 31 10.95 -2.84 -3.84
CA ALA A 31 12.08 -2.38 -4.63
C ALA A 31 13.32 -2.31 -3.76
N GLU A 32 14.40 -2.88 -4.27
CA GLU A 32 15.71 -2.89 -3.64
C GLU A 32 16.58 -1.80 -4.27
N ILE A 33 17.10 -0.92 -3.44
CA ILE A 33 18.00 0.17 -3.82
C ILE A 33 19.40 -0.19 -3.35
N ILE A 34 20.29 -0.45 -4.30
CA ILE A 34 21.66 -0.91 -4.06
C ILE A 34 22.60 0.28 -4.22
N VAL A 35 23.24 0.72 -3.14
CA VAL A 35 24.24 1.80 -3.18
C VAL A 35 25.59 1.20 -3.55
N ALA A 36 25.88 1.09 -4.85
CA ALA A 36 27.10 0.47 -5.36
C ALA A 36 28.36 1.33 -5.16
N LYS A 37 28.22 2.66 -5.09
CA LYS A 37 29.34 3.57 -4.83
C LYS A 37 28.87 4.72 -3.97
N HIS A 38 29.64 5.04 -2.94
CA HIS A 38 29.46 6.23 -2.11
C HIS A 38 30.85 6.74 -1.68
N ARG A 39 31.34 7.84 -2.26
CA ARG A 39 32.71 8.34 -1.97
C ARG A 39 32.93 8.81 -0.53
N ASN A 40 31.87 9.26 0.14
CA ASN A 40 31.93 9.90 1.46
C ASN A 40 31.13 9.15 2.54
N GLY A 41 30.76 7.89 2.30
CA GLY A 41 29.90 7.16 3.23
C GLY A 41 29.79 5.67 2.90
N PRO A 42 29.00 4.94 3.70
CA PRO A 42 28.84 3.51 3.50
C PRO A 42 28.03 3.20 2.23
N THR A 43 28.36 2.08 1.62
CA THR A 43 27.53 1.36 0.66
C THR A 43 26.60 0.41 1.41
N GLY A 44 25.48 0.06 0.80
CA GLY A 44 24.51 -0.86 1.37
C GLY A 44 23.23 -0.92 0.56
N ASP A 45 22.40 -1.88 0.93
CA ASP A 45 21.15 -2.18 0.23
C ASP A 45 19.98 -1.75 1.11
N ILE A 46 18.99 -1.11 0.48
CA ILE A 46 17.84 -0.51 1.15
C ILE A 46 16.59 -1.02 0.46
N ASN A 47 15.74 -1.71 1.20
CA ASN A 47 14.45 -2.15 0.71
C ASN A 47 13.41 -1.04 0.93
N LEU A 48 12.70 -0.69 -0.12
CA LEU A 48 11.62 0.30 -0.12
C LEU A 48 10.38 -0.31 -0.77
N LYS A 49 9.22 0.29 -0.53
CA LYS A 49 7.98 -0.05 -1.23
C LYS A 49 7.82 0.84 -2.45
N PHE A 50 7.53 0.26 -3.61
CA PHE A 50 7.32 0.95 -4.87
C PHE A 50 5.83 1.00 -5.23
N VAL A 51 5.29 2.21 -5.35
CA VAL A 51 3.92 2.48 -5.78
C VAL A 51 3.90 2.80 -7.27
N ARG A 52 3.49 1.83 -8.08
CA ARG A 52 3.54 1.88 -9.55
C ARG A 52 2.73 3.04 -10.15
N GLU A 53 1.58 3.34 -9.57
CA GLU A 53 0.65 4.36 -10.04
C GLU A 53 1.27 5.76 -10.07
N PHE A 54 2.13 6.05 -9.09
CA PHE A 54 2.78 7.35 -8.93
C PHE A 54 4.28 7.30 -9.23
N ALA A 55 4.81 6.13 -9.62
CA ALA A 55 6.24 5.86 -9.72
C ALA A 55 7.02 6.34 -8.48
N LYS A 56 6.47 6.10 -7.29
CA LYS A 56 6.96 6.64 -6.02
C LYS A 56 7.54 5.52 -5.15
N PHE A 57 8.66 5.81 -4.48
CA PHE A 57 9.20 4.97 -3.41
C PHE A 57 8.72 5.50 -2.05
N VAL A 58 8.23 4.61 -1.21
CA VAL A 58 7.80 4.90 0.17
C VAL A 58 8.53 3.96 1.13
N ASP A 59 8.57 4.35 2.40
CA ASP A 59 9.15 3.51 3.44
C ASP A 59 8.36 2.20 3.57
N MET A 60 9.02 1.13 4.01
CA MET A 60 8.37 -0.17 4.23
C MET A 60 7.31 -0.10 5.32
N ASP A 61 7.55 0.73 6.35
CA ASP A 61 6.63 0.96 7.46
C ASP A 61 5.53 1.99 7.15
N ASP A 62 5.58 2.67 6.00
CA ASP A 62 4.58 3.68 5.65
C ASP A 62 3.25 2.98 5.25
N THR A 63 2.44 2.73 6.28
CA THR A 63 1.08 2.15 6.20
C THR A 63 0.12 2.92 5.27
N LEU A 64 0.53 4.08 4.73
CA LEU A 64 -0.23 4.84 3.75
C LEU A 64 -0.50 4.08 2.44
N ALA A 65 0.28 3.03 2.14
CA ALA A 65 0.09 2.22 0.93
C ALA A 65 -0.54 0.86 1.27
N MET A 66 -1.77 0.84 1.76
CA MET A 66 -2.61 -0.37 1.77
C MET A 66 -3.73 -0.19 0.73
N VAL A 67 -3.34 -0.29 -0.53
CA VAL A 67 -4.25 -0.65 -1.63
C VAL A 67 -3.59 -1.85 -2.29
N ASP A 68 -3.87 -3.03 -1.74
CA ASP A 68 -3.58 -4.26 -2.43
C ASP A 68 -4.57 -4.37 -3.60
N ASP A 69 -4.03 -4.50 -4.82
CA ASP A 69 -4.75 -4.83 -6.07
C ASP A 69 -5.23 -6.30 -6.07
N ASP A 70 -5.67 -6.79 -4.90
CA ASP A 70 -6.39 -8.03 -4.81
C ASP A 70 -7.85 -7.73 -5.22
N GLU A 71 -8.35 -8.52 -6.17
CA GLU A 71 -9.68 -8.46 -6.80
C GLU A 71 -10.86 -8.65 -5.82
N ASN A 72 -10.61 -8.53 -4.51
CA ASN A 72 -11.59 -8.45 -3.44
C ASN A 72 -11.33 -7.15 -2.66
N GLY A 73 -11.98 -6.07 -3.13
CA GLY A 73 -11.80 -4.72 -2.60
C GLY A 73 -11.74 -4.64 -1.08
N PHE A 74 -10.61 -4.17 -0.55
CA PHE A 74 -10.41 -4.02 0.88
C PHE A 74 -11.07 -2.71 1.37
N THR A 75 -12.18 -2.84 2.10
CA THR A 75 -12.84 -1.71 2.74
C THR A 75 -12.01 -1.23 3.93
N ILE A 76 -11.40 -0.05 3.80
CA ILE A 76 -10.87 0.72 4.92
C ILE A 76 -12.02 1.18 5.83
N SER A 77 -12.13 0.60 7.03
CA SER A 77 -13.14 1.03 8.01
C SER A 77 -12.70 2.30 8.73
N SER A 78 -13.52 3.35 8.62
CA SER A 78 -13.31 4.63 9.32
C SER A 78 -13.28 4.42 10.84
N LYS A 79 -12.34 5.09 11.54
CA LYS A 79 -12.22 5.04 13.02
C LYS A 79 -13.51 5.45 13.75
N MET A 80 -14.41 6.20 13.11
CA MET A 80 -15.72 6.61 13.66
C MET A 80 -16.72 5.45 13.83
N ASN A 81 -16.52 4.31 13.17
CA ASN A 81 -17.42 3.17 13.28
C ASN A 81 -17.02 2.17 14.38
N LYS A 82 -15.91 2.41 15.10
CA LYS A 82 -15.36 1.47 16.10
C LYS A 82 -16.21 1.36 17.37
N GLU A 83 -17.16 2.26 17.56
CA GLU A 83 -18.08 2.30 18.72
C GLU A 83 -19.49 1.79 18.40
N ALA A 84 -19.72 1.30 17.18
CA ALA A 84 -20.98 0.68 16.76
C ALA A 84 -20.95 -0.87 16.83
N GLU A 85 -20.07 -1.45 17.65
CA GLU A 85 -20.03 -2.89 17.95
C GLU A 85 -21.28 -3.28 18.75
N GLY A 86 -22.36 -3.60 18.03
CA GLY A 86 -23.61 -4.09 18.63
C GLY A 86 -24.88 -3.76 17.87
N LEU A 87 -24.83 -2.95 16.82
CA LEU A 87 -26.00 -2.64 15.99
C LEU A 87 -26.07 -3.64 14.83
N THR A 88 -27.09 -4.49 14.85
CA THR A 88 -27.44 -5.38 13.74
C THR A 88 -28.20 -4.59 12.67
N ASN A 89 -28.32 -5.12 11.45
CA ASN A 89 -29.06 -4.47 10.36
C ASN A 89 -30.53 -4.12 10.72
N ASN A 90 -31.07 -4.65 11.82
CA ASN A 90 -32.40 -4.32 12.33
C ASN A 90 -32.47 -3.07 13.23
N ASP A 91 -31.32 -2.55 13.69
CA ASP A 91 -31.28 -1.36 14.56
C ASP A 91 -31.29 -0.04 13.77
N ILE A 92 -31.12 -0.13 12.44
CA ILE A 92 -31.26 0.99 11.52
C ILE A 92 -32.76 1.16 11.23
N ARG A 93 -33.36 2.22 11.80
CA ARG A 93 -34.76 2.58 11.51
C ARG A 93 -34.92 2.86 10.01
N THR A 94 -35.68 2.02 9.32
CA THR A 94 -36.07 2.27 7.94
C THR A 94 -37.07 3.43 7.88
N ASN A 95 -36.74 4.48 7.12
CA ASN A 95 -37.64 5.62 6.93
C ASN A 95 -38.67 5.29 5.84
N ASN A 96 -39.63 4.43 6.15
CA ASN A 96 -40.71 4.05 5.23
C ASN A 96 -41.86 5.10 5.19
N GLY A 97 -41.65 6.31 5.71
CA GLY A 97 -42.68 7.34 5.85
C GLY A 97 -42.80 8.32 4.69
N PHE A 98 -42.03 8.14 3.60
CA PHE A 98 -41.96 9.12 2.52
C PHE A 98 -42.84 8.80 1.29
N ASP A 99 -43.48 7.62 1.27
CA ASP A 99 -44.26 7.14 0.12
C ASP A 99 -45.77 7.48 0.22
N GLY A 100 -46.13 8.40 1.12
CA GLY A 100 -47.49 8.93 1.21
C GLY A 100 -47.74 9.96 0.11
N PRO A 101 -48.95 10.01 -0.50
CA PRO A 101 -49.27 11.05 -1.47
C PRO A 101 -49.11 12.43 -0.80
N ALA A 102 -48.37 13.31 -1.46
CA ALA A 102 -48.14 14.67 -0.99
C ALA A 102 -49.49 15.36 -0.70
N PRO A 103 -49.66 16.00 0.46
CA PRO A 103 -50.91 16.69 0.77
C PRO A 103 -51.11 17.83 -0.22
N PHE A 104 -52.30 17.88 -0.83
CA PHE A 104 -52.76 18.99 -1.68
C PHE A 104 -52.92 20.27 -0.85
#